data_AF-A0AA41VBL1-F1
#
_entry.id   AF-A0AA41VBL1-F1
#
_cell.length_a   1.000
_cell.length_b   1.000
_cell.length_c   1.000
_cell.angle_alpha   90.00
_cell.angle_beta   90.00
_cell.angle_gamma   90.00
#
_symmetry.space_group_name_H-M   'P 1'
#
loop_
_entity.id
_entity.type
_entity.pdbx_description
1 polymer ?
#
loop_
_entity_poly.entity_id
_entity_poly.type
_entity_poly.pdbx_seq_one_letter_code
_entity_poly.pdbx_strand_id
1 'polypeptide(L)'
;MAQVLKKSENNTRELKSLLENLKILANECEKEVEPEKLSLKNAIQKENRKQMQIHARNIVRMRQEIRNYFQISHRLDSMVDSIVESIDSSLETGNSKNLVEEVVAKFKYSSATENMPVFMFEDEKVNI
;
A
#
# COMPACT_ATOMS: atom_id res chain seq x y z
N MET A 1 -30.84 -5.28 11.93
CA MET A 1 -29.78 -4.31 12.29
C MET A 1 -28.57 -5.00 12.92
N ALA A 2 -28.73 -5.82 13.96
CA ALA A 2 -27.60 -6.50 14.64
C ALA A 2 -26.66 -7.31 13.72
N GLN A 3 -27.20 -8.04 12.72
CA GLN A 3 -26.36 -8.82 11.79
C GLN A 3 -25.54 -7.94 10.82
N VAL A 4 -26.03 -6.74 10.49
CA VAL A 4 -25.34 -5.78 9.61
C VAL A 4 -24.22 -5.10 10.37
N LEU A 5 -24.47 -4.68 11.62
CA LEU A 5 -23.43 -4.14 12.50
C LEU A 5 -22.30 -5.14 12.72
N LYS A 6 -22.61 -6.38 13.08
CA LYS A 6 -21.60 -7.44 13.28
C LYS A 6 -20.77 -7.71 12.03
N LYS A 7 -21.40 -7.65 10.84
CA LYS A 7 -20.69 -7.79 9.55
C LYS A 7 -19.77 -6.61 9.29
N SER A 8 -20.23 -5.39 9.57
CA SER A 8 -19.46 -4.15 9.44
C SER A 8 -18.23 -4.14 10.36
N GLU A 9 -18.41 -4.50 11.63
CA GLU A 9 -17.33 -4.60 12.62
C GLU A 9 -16.26 -5.62 12.21
N ASN A 10 -16.67 -6.79 11.71
CA ASN A 10 -15.76 -7.80 11.20
C ASN A 10 -14.93 -7.28 10.01
N ASN A 11 -15.58 -6.65 9.03
CA ASN A 11 -14.90 -6.06 7.88
C ASN A 11 -13.90 -4.99 8.32
N THR A 12 -14.27 -4.10 9.24
CA THR A 12 -13.38 -3.07 9.77
C THR A 12 -12.17 -3.68 10.48
N ARG A 13 -12.35 -4.79 11.20
CA ARG A 13 -11.25 -5.52 11.85
C ARG A 13 -10.27 -6.12 10.84
N GLU A 14 -10.79 -6.71 9.76
CA GLU A 14 -9.97 -7.24 8.67
C GLU A 14 -9.17 -6.14 7.97
N LEU A 15 -9.80 -4.99 7.70
CA LEU A 15 -9.12 -3.83 7.10
C LEU A 15 -8.01 -3.28 8.00
N LYS A 16 -8.24 -3.19 9.32
CA LYS A 16 -7.21 -2.80 10.30
C LYS A 16 -6.04 -3.78 10.34
N SER A 17 -6.30 -5.08 10.21
CA SER A 17 -5.23 -6.09 10.14
C SER A 17 -4.42 -5.97 8.85
N LEU A 18 -5.08 -5.75 7.71
CA LEU A 18 -4.42 -5.56 6.43
C LEU A 18 -3.55 -4.29 6.43
N LEU A 19 -4.07 -3.21 7.00
CA LEU A 19 -3.34 -1.97 7.22
C LEU A 19 -2.02 -2.20 7.97
N GLU A 20 -2.07 -2.91 9.09
CA GLU A 20 -0.87 -3.18 9.89
C GLU A 20 0.14 -4.01 9.09
N ASN A 21 -0.33 -5.03 8.37
CA ASN A 21 0.52 -5.82 7.48
C ASN A 21 1.18 -4.97 6.39
N LEU A 22 0.47 -3.99 5.80
CA LEU A 22 1.03 -3.08 4.81
C LEU A 22 2.10 -2.16 5.41
N LYS A 23 1.91 -1.69 6.64
CA LYS A 23 2.92 -0.90 7.36
C LYS A 23 4.17 -1.74 7.66
N ILE A 24 4.00 -3.00 8.05
CA ILE A 24 5.11 -3.94 8.25
C ILE A 24 5.87 -4.16 6.94
N LEU A 25 5.19 -4.47 5.84
CA LEU A 25 5.80 -4.68 4.52
C LEU A 25 6.56 -3.43 4.03
N ALA A 26 6.00 -2.24 4.25
CA ALA A 26 6.68 -0.98 3.92
C ALA A 26 7.99 -0.82 4.70
N ASN A 27 7.97 -1.11 6.01
CA ASN A 27 9.15 -1.06 6.87
C ASN A 27 10.19 -2.13 6.53
N GLU A 28 9.76 -3.33 6.13
CA GLU A 28 10.65 -4.40 5.65
C GLU A 28 11.34 -3.98 4.36
N CYS A 29 10.60 -3.44 3.39
CA CYS A 29 11.17 -2.93 2.14
C CYS A 29 12.15 -1.77 2.40
N GLU A 30 11.88 -0.90 3.39
CA GLU A 30 12.82 0.15 3.79
C GLU A 30 14.14 -0.40 4.35
N LYS A 31 14.09 -1.49 5.13
CA LYS A 31 15.29 -2.16 5.63
C LYS A 31 16.10 -2.79 4.49
N GLU A 32 15.46 -3.31 3.46
CA GLU A 32 16.14 -3.87 2.28
C GLU A 32 16.78 -2.80 1.39
N VAL A 33 16.34 -1.53 1.47
CA VAL A 33 16.98 -0.43 0.72
C VAL A 33 18.39 -0.12 1.24
N GLU A 34 18.66 -0.29 2.52
CA GLU A 34 19.98 -0.01 3.12
C GLU A 34 21.13 -0.89 2.57
N PRO A 35 21.02 -2.23 2.49
CA PRO A 35 22.04 -3.05 1.87
C PRO A 35 22.19 -2.73 0.36
N GLU A 36 21.12 -2.38 -0.34
CA GLU A 36 21.20 -2.01 -1.77
C GLU A 36 21.95 -0.69 -1.96
N LYS A 37 21.73 0.31 -1.09
CA LYS A 37 22.55 1.54 -1.04
C LYS A 37 24.02 1.25 -0.77
N LEU A 38 24.32 0.29 0.10
CA LEU A 38 25.70 -0.10 0.38
C LEU A 38 26.33 -0.78 -0.84
N SER A 39 25.61 -1.67 -1.52
CA SER A 39 26.03 -2.29 -2.78
C SER A 39 26.29 -1.25 -3.87
N LEU A 40 25.44 -0.22 -3.98
CA LEU A 40 25.69 0.92 -4.87
C LEU A 40 26.97 1.69 -4.51
N LYS A 41 27.21 1.99 -3.23
CA LYS A 41 28.46 2.65 -2.77
C LYS A 41 29.69 1.81 -3.11
N ASN A 42 29.61 0.50 -2.90
CA ASN A 42 30.69 -0.43 -3.27
C ASN A 42 30.92 -0.47 -4.78
N ALA A 43 29.86 -0.42 -5.59
CA ALA A 43 29.98 -0.37 -7.05
C ALA A 43 30.61 0.93 -7.55
N ILE A 44 30.33 2.07 -6.88
CA ILE A 44 30.96 3.36 -7.14
C ILE A 44 32.47 3.29 -6.86
N GLN A 45 32.88 2.75 -5.71
CA GLN A 45 34.29 2.60 -5.36
C GLN A 45 35.07 1.72 -6.33
N LYS A 46 34.41 0.71 -6.90
CA LYS A 46 34.99 -0.20 -7.90
C LYS A 46 34.88 0.33 -9.34
N GLU A 47 34.33 1.53 -9.54
CA GLU A 47 34.05 2.15 -10.84
C GLU A 47 33.23 1.26 -11.80
N ASN A 48 32.44 0.33 -11.27
CA ASN A 48 31.66 -0.61 -12.08
C ASN A 48 30.33 0.01 -12.52
N ARG A 49 30.34 0.65 -13.69
CA ARG A 49 29.17 1.37 -14.24
C ARG A 49 27.92 0.49 -14.39
N LYS A 50 28.07 -0.78 -14.76
CA LYS A 50 26.93 -1.69 -14.94
C LYS A 50 26.25 -1.97 -13.60
N GLN A 51 27.03 -2.30 -12.57
CA GLN A 51 26.49 -2.55 -11.22
C GLN A 51 25.91 -1.29 -10.59
N MET A 52 26.53 -0.11 -10.80
CA MET A 52 25.96 1.16 -10.35
C MET A 52 24.56 1.40 -10.93
N GLN A 53 24.38 1.17 -12.24
CA GLN A 53 23.09 1.39 -12.90
C GLN A 53 22.02 0.40 -12.42
N ILE A 54 22.40 -0.85 -12.13
CA ILE A 54 21.50 -1.88 -11.62
C ILE A 54 21.04 -1.53 -10.21
N HIS A 55 21.97 -1.29 -9.28
CA HIS A 55 21.62 -0.95 -7.89
C HIS A 55 20.84 0.37 -7.79
N ALA A 56 21.18 1.37 -8.60
CA ALA A 56 20.41 2.62 -8.65
C ALA A 56 18.95 2.39 -9.11
N ARG A 57 18.74 1.54 -10.13
CA ARG A 57 17.39 1.18 -10.60
C ARG A 57 16.62 0.41 -9.53
N ASN A 58 17.26 -0.54 -8.87
CA ASN A 58 16.65 -1.30 -7.78
C ASN A 58 16.18 -0.39 -6.64
N ILE A 59 17.03 0.56 -6.21
CA ILE A 59 16.67 1.54 -5.18
C ILE A 59 15.45 2.37 -5.58
N VAL A 60 15.36 2.80 -6.85
CA VAL A 60 14.19 3.55 -7.34
C VAL A 60 12.93 2.69 -7.29
N ARG A 61 13.01 1.42 -7.74
CA ARG A 61 11.89 0.47 -7.68
C ARG A 61 11.41 0.25 -6.24
N MET A 62 12.33 -0.06 -5.33
CA MET A 62 12.01 -0.31 -3.91
C MET A 62 11.40 0.92 -3.24
N ARG A 63 11.92 2.13 -3.51
CA ARG A 63 11.32 3.38 -3.02
C ARG A 63 9.90 3.61 -3.55
N GLN A 64 9.63 3.19 -4.78
CA GLN A 64 8.29 3.27 -5.33
C GLN A 64 7.34 2.27 -4.65
N GLU A 65 7.81 1.04 -4.39
CA GLU A 65 7.05 0.02 -3.66
C GLU A 65 6.72 0.47 -2.23
N ILE A 66 7.69 1.04 -1.51
CA ILE A 66 7.48 1.64 -0.18
C ILE A 66 6.39 2.72 -0.24
N ARG A 67 6.47 3.65 -1.20
CA ARG A 67 5.45 4.69 -1.37
C ARG A 67 4.07 4.11 -1.65
N ASN A 68 3.99 3.08 -2.49
CA ASN A 68 2.72 2.43 -2.82
C ASN A 68 2.11 1.77 -1.57
N TYR A 69 2.90 1.05 -0.78
CA TYR A 69 2.41 0.46 0.47
C TYR A 69 1.89 1.51 1.45
N PHE A 70 2.63 2.61 1.64
CA PHE A 70 2.16 3.70 2.48
C PHE A 70 0.91 4.38 1.93
N GLN A 71 0.84 4.64 0.62
CA GLN A 71 -0.32 5.30 0.03
C GLN A 71 -1.59 4.46 0.18
N ILE A 72 -1.50 3.14 -0.05
CA ILE A 72 -2.61 2.22 0.16
C ILE A 72 -2.97 2.16 1.65
N SER A 73 -1.97 2.11 2.53
CA SER A 73 -2.18 2.11 3.98
C SER A 73 -2.94 3.37 4.45
N HIS A 74 -2.53 4.57 4.04
CA HIS A 74 -3.21 5.82 4.40
C HIS A 74 -4.66 5.86 3.90
N ARG A 75 -4.92 5.33 2.69
CA ARG A 75 -6.28 5.24 2.16
C ARG A 75 -7.16 4.30 2.97
N LEU A 76 -6.62 3.15 3.35
CA LEU A 76 -7.32 2.20 4.21
C LEU A 76 -7.62 2.81 5.59
N ASP A 77 -6.67 3.54 6.17
CA ASP A 77 -6.87 4.29 7.41
C ASP A 77 -8.04 5.27 7.30
N SER A 78 -8.04 6.14 6.29
CA SER A 78 -9.13 7.12 6.08
C SER A 78 -10.50 6.46 5.86
N MET A 79 -10.53 5.29 5.22
CA MET A 79 -11.76 4.55 5.00
C MET A 79 -12.29 3.88 6.27
N VAL A 80 -11.39 3.33 7.09
CA VAL A 80 -11.75 2.76 8.39
C VAL A 80 -12.37 3.84 9.26
N ASP A 81 -11.79 5.03 9.29
CA ASP A 81 -12.33 6.17 10.04
C ASP A 81 -13.72 6.58 9.52
N SER A 82 -13.89 6.66 8.19
CA SER A 82 -15.18 6.99 7.57
C SER A 82 -16.27 5.96 7.87
N ILE A 83 -15.92 4.66 7.90
CA ILE A 83 -16.85 3.57 8.23
C ILE A 83 -17.25 3.65 9.70
N VAL A 84 -16.29 3.92 10.60
CA VAL A 84 -16.57 4.08 12.04
C VAL A 84 -17.51 5.26 12.28
N GLU A 85 -17.24 6.42 11.69
CA GLU A 85 -18.11 7.61 11.78
C GLU A 85 -19.52 7.35 11.21
N SER A 86 -19.61 6.59 10.12
CA SER A 86 -20.89 6.18 9.54
C SER A 86 -21.66 5.22 10.45
N ILE A 87 -20.99 4.34 11.19
CA ILE A 87 -21.63 3.46 12.18
C ILE A 87 -22.14 4.29 13.35
N ASP A 88 -21.31 5.18 13.90
CA ASP A 88 -21.66 6.02 15.05
C ASP A 88 -22.86 6.92 14.74
N SER A 89 -22.84 7.63 13.60
CA SER A 89 -23.99 8.43 13.14
C SER A 89 -25.24 7.57 12.88
N SER A 90 -25.07 6.32 12.44
CA SER A 90 -26.20 5.42 12.22
C SER A 90 -26.87 4.90 13.48
N LEU A 91 -26.11 4.76 14.57
CA LEU A 91 -26.64 4.45 15.90
C LEU A 91 -27.51 5.61 16.41
N GLU A 92 -27.19 6.83 16.01
CA GLU A 92 -27.93 8.05 16.38
C GLU A 92 -29.16 8.30 15.49
N THR A 93 -29.14 7.94 14.19
CA THR A 93 -30.16 8.37 13.20
C THR A 93 -31.05 7.27 12.59
N GLY A 94 -30.75 5.98 12.78
CA GLY A 94 -31.65 4.87 12.39
C GLY A 94 -31.76 4.51 10.89
N ASN A 95 -31.09 5.20 9.97
CA ASN A 95 -31.11 4.96 8.52
C ASN A 95 -29.71 4.69 7.94
N SER A 96 -29.32 3.42 7.75
CA SER A 96 -27.88 3.06 7.67
C SER A 96 -27.40 2.15 6.52
N LYS A 97 -28.29 1.70 5.63
CA LYS A 97 -27.92 0.65 4.64
C LYS A 97 -27.21 1.16 3.39
N ASN A 98 -27.46 2.39 2.95
CA ASN A 98 -27.02 2.84 1.62
C ASN A 98 -25.60 3.43 1.58
N LEU A 99 -25.09 3.95 2.71
CA LEU A 99 -23.80 4.65 2.76
C LEU A 99 -22.60 3.70 2.73
N VAL A 100 -22.67 2.56 3.44
CA VAL A 100 -21.54 1.61 3.55
C VAL A 100 -21.26 0.92 2.21
N GLU A 101 -22.29 0.56 1.44
CA GLU A 101 -22.12 -0.03 0.11
C GLU A 101 -21.52 0.96 -0.90
N GLU A 102 -21.89 2.25 -0.80
CA GLU A 102 -21.36 3.30 -1.67
C GLU A 102 -19.86 3.55 -1.42
N VAL A 103 -19.43 3.56 -0.14
CA VAL A 103 -18.02 3.72 0.24
C VAL A 103 -17.18 2.54 -0.25
N VAL A 104 -17.68 1.31 -0.10
CA VAL A 104 -17.00 0.10 -0.60
C VAL A 104 -16.92 0.09 -2.13
N ALA A 105 -17.96 0.57 -2.83
CA ALA A 105 -17.95 0.68 -4.28
C ALA A 105 -16.93 1.71 -4.77
N LYS A 106 -16.87 2.91 -4.16
CA LYS A 106 -15.88 3.95 -4.49
C LYS A 106 -14.43 3.47 -4.35
N PHE A 107 -14.15 2.60 -3.39
CA PHE A 107 -12.82 2.00 -3.21
C PHE A 107 -12.39 1.10 -4.38
N LYS A 108 -13.27 0.21 -4.83
CA LYS A 108 -12.97 -0.70 -5.96
C LYS A 108 -12.57 0.08 -7.21
N TYR A 109 -13.27 1.18 -7.50
CA TYR A 109 -12.95 2.04 -8.64
C TYR A 109 -11.62 2.81 -8.46
N SER A 110 -11.34 3.34 -7.26
CA SER A 110 -10.09 4.09 -6.99
C SER A 110 -8.83 3.21 -7.07
N SER A 111 -8.90 1.95 -6.64
CA SER A 111 -7.78 0.99 -6.76
C SER A 111 -7.43 0.60 -8.20
N ALA A 112 -8.35 0.79 -9.16
CA ALA A 112 -8.16 0.41 -10.56
C ALA A 112 -7.49 1.51 -11.40
N THR A 113 -7.63 2.78 -11.01
CA THR A 113 -7.23 3.93 -11.86
C THR A 113 -5.80 4.43 -11.61
N GLU A 114 -5.17 4.05 -10.50
CA GLU A 114 -3.83 4.56 -10.14
C GLU A 114 -2.71 3.52 -10.27
N ASN A 115 -3.05 2.26 -10.54
CA ASN A 115 -2.09 1.20 -10.81
C ASN A 115 -1.55 1.24 -12.25
N MET A 116 -1.54 2.41 -12.93
CA MET A 116 -0.85 2.52 -14.21
C MET A 116 0.66 2.55 -13.92
N PRO A 117 1.43 1.49 -14.25
CA PRO A 117 2.87 1.53 -14.04
C PRO A 117 3.46 2.63 -14.94
N VAL A 118 4.15 3.59 -14.33
CA VAL A 118 5.00 4.54 -15.06
C VAL A 118 6.20 3.74 -15.59
N PHE A 119 6.14 3.41 -16.89
CA PHE A 119 7.20 2.88 -17.74
C PHE A 119 7.90 1.58 -17.26
N MET A 120 7.55 0.45 -17.89
CA MET A 120 8.45 -0.70 -17.99
C MET A 120 9.41 -0.49 -19.17
N PHE A 121 10.71 -0.46 -18.90
CA PHE A 121 11.72 -0.85 -19.87
C PHE A 121 12.20 -2.25 -19.49
N GLU A 122 12.25 -3.11 -20.51
CA GLU A 122 12.31 -4.55 -20.46
C GLU A 122 13.39 -5.13 -19.54
N ASP A 123 13.01 -6.22 -18.87
CA ASP A 123 13.88 -7.09 -18.09
C ASP A 123 14.95 -7.71 -19.00
N GLU A 124 16.22 -7.48 -18.66
CA GLU A 124 17.26 -8.47 -18.95
C GLU A 124 17.85 -8.91 -17.61
N LYS A 125 17.23 -9.96 -17.04
CA LYS A 125 17.81 -10.71 -15.94
C LYS A 125 19.07 -11.40 -16.45
N VAL A 126 20.22 -10.74 -16.31
CA VAL A 126 21.51 -11.42 -16.46
C VAL A 126 21.81 -12.11 -15.13
N ASN A 127 21.62 -13.43 -15.16
CA ASN A 127 22.08 -14.41 -14.20
C ASN A 127 23.56 -14.16 -13.85
N ILE A 128 23.87 -13.96 -12.56
CA ILE A 128 25.21 -14.12 -11.97
C ILE A 128 25.04 -14.96 -10.72
#